data_AF-A0A6P3ZIY4-F1
#
_entry.id   AF-A0A6P3ZIY4-F1
#
_cell.length_a   1.000
_cell.length_b   1.000
_cell.length_c   1.000
_cell.angle_alpha   90.00
_cell.angle_beta   90.00
_cell.angle_gamma   90.00
#
_symmetry.space_group_name_H-M   'P 1'
#
loop_
_entity.id
_entity.type
_entity.pdbx_description
1 polymer ?
#
loop_
_entity_poly.entity_id
_entity_poly.type
_entity_poly.pdbx_seq_one_letter_code
_entity_poly.pdbx_strand_id
1 'polypeptide(L)'
;MISIKKCKIRLFPTNLQNANSFTHSVFNKFRRPSSRAWSSPTSSIAQGEEAHKPPNEESMSIDNLRRFINLNLGKWNGSFFQFDAGGKLLQKVDTKLAASSYGEDELMSLIQSLYIKQPPTSTSSSGYDDELDWAEYKIKETNMFTADKYQQLGFFPRERAFSLRYQTAGMLETVLRQGVLGEDDIGEESPKNLKLPSRRPSIVCENCIYSLEKDSRVRAFHIMDPKGILEMLLIFVEERGDGVFFPPSLSNDMDNTNRILPFLGKWKGHSITKRSGVYGSTMAEADIVAILEMNDHGQLIQDISSTSSGGDVTTKVAWTGTKSDNLVTFDGGYQITLLPGGIYMGCPCDVAKSVAESKSFHLEFCWLESPGKRQRLVRTYDVEGLAVSSTYFYETLE
;
A
#
# COMPACT_ATOMS: atom_id res chain seq x y z
N MET A 1 -47.27 35.47 -8.66
CA MET A 1 -46.51 36.63 -9.19
C MET A 1 -45.45 37.02 -8.18
N ILE A 2 -44.25 37.26 -8.69
CA ILE A 2 -42.98 37.57 -8.03
C ILE A 2 -43.08 38.84 -7.15
N SER A 3 -42.37 38.87 -6.02
CA SER A 3 -41.85 40.13 -5.47
C SER A 3 -40.44 39.96 -4.89
N ILE A 4 -39.61 40.91 -5.28
CA ILE A 4 -38.15 41.00 -5.23
C ILE A 4 -37.70 41.69 -3.93
N LYS A 5 -36.57 41.27 -3.36
CA LYS A 5 -35.71 42.16 -2.56
C LYS A 5 -34.28 42.17 -3.09
N LYS A 6 -33.80 43.38 -3.39
CA LYS A 6 -32.54 43.75 -4.02
C LYS A 6 -31.35 43.61 -3.07
N CYS A 7 -30.27 43.01 -3.56
CA CYS A 7 -28.94 42.99 -2.97
C CYS A 7 -28.16 44.28 -3.37
N LYS A 8 -27.40 44.86 -2.42
CA LYS A 8 -26.57 46.06 -2.64
C LYS A 8 -25.10 45.65 -2.79
N ILE A 9 -24.52 45.99 -3.94
CA ILE A 9 -23.11 45.87 -4.29
C ILE A 9 -22.38 47.16 -3.87
N ARG A 10 -21.13 47.04 -3.39
CA ARG A 10 -20.11 48.11 -3.52
C ARG A 10 -18.76 47.50 -3.90
N LEU A 11 -18.12 48.17 -4.86
CA LEU A 11 -16.93 47.81 -5.63
C LEU A 11 -15.60 48.25 -4.95
N PHE A 12 -14.52 47.59 -5.40
CA PHE A 12 -13.10 47.75 -5.11
C PHE A 12 -12.50 49.16 -5.39
N PRO A 13 -11.23 49.39 -5.00
CA PRO A 13 -10.22 49.46 -6.06
C PRO A 13 -8.88 48.75 -5.77
N THR A 14 -8.20 48.45 -6.87
CA THR A 14 -6.86 47.89 -7.08
C THR A 14 -5.71 48.86 -6.75
N ASN A 15 -4.57 48.33 -6.29
CA ASN A 15 -3.26 48.87 -6.69
C ASN A 15 -2.15 47.80 -6.62
N LEU A 16 -1.19 47.94 -7.53
CA LEU A 16 -0.14 47.01 -7.92
C LEU A 16 1.24 47.58 -7.53
N GLN A 17 2.23 46.70 -7.33
CA GLN A 17 3.71 46.87 -7.45
C GLN A 17 4.62 46.81 -6.20
N ASN A 18 5.59 45.88 -6.35
CA ASN A 18 7.03 45.87 -6.01
C ASN A 18 7.58 45.39 -4.65
N ALA A 19 8.19 44.20 -4.72
CA ALA A 19 9.54 43.77 -4.31
C ALA A 19 10.30 44.57 -3.22
N ASN A 20 10.64 43.93 -2.08
CA ASN A 20 11.94 43.25 -1.85
C ASN A 20 12.09 42.76 -0.39
N SER A 21 12.76 41.61 -0.25
CA SER A 21 13.55 41.06 0.88
C SER A 21 13.53 41.78 2.23
N PHE A 22 13.30 41.03 3.33
CA PHE A 22 14.22 40.98 4.48
C PHE A 22 13.96 39.74 5.36
N THR A 23 15.05 39.04 5.62
CA THR A 23 15.29 37.96 6.57
C THR A 23 14.98 38.34 8.02
N HIS A 24 14.37 37.46 8.80
CA HIS A 24 14.61 37.40 10.24
C HIS A 24 14.55 35.97 10.78
N SER A 25 15.73 35.45 11.10
CA SER A 25 15.99 34.32 11.99
C SER A 25 15.68 34.70 13.44
N VAL A 26 15.03 33.82 14.20
CA VAL A 26 15.03 33.89 15.66
C VAL A 26 15.49 32.54 16.22
N PHE A 27 16.77 32.52 16.59
CA PHE A 27 17.40 31.49 17.42
C PHE A 27 16.98 31.70 18.88
N ASN A 28 16.32 30.72 19.49
CA ASN A 28 16.16 30.67 20.94
C ASN A 28 17.34 29.92 21.58
N LYS A 29 18.20 30.67 22.27
CA LYS A 29 19.28 30.16 23.14
C LYS A 29 18.70 29.86 24.52
N PHE A 30 18.75 28.59 24.96
CA PHE A 30 18.66 28.25 26.38
C PHE A 30 20.02 27.83 26.92
N ARG A 31 20.47 28.57 27.94
CA ARG A 31 21.69 28.39 28.73
C ARG A 31 21.63 27.06 29.50
N ARG A 32 22.71 26.27 29.46
CA ARG A 32 23.01 25.19 30.42
C ARG A 32 23.79 25.75 31.63
N PRO A 33 23.52 25.32 32.87
CA PRO A 33 24.37 25.67 34.00
C PRO A 33 25.63 24.79 34.04
N SER A 34 26.73 25.44 34.43
CA SER A 34 28.05 24.87 34.72
C SER A 34 28.00 24.00 35.98
N SER A 35 28.53 22.78 35.91
CA SER A 35 28.89 21.98 37.07
C SER A 35 30.33 21.50 36.95
N ARG A 36 31.04 21.69 38.06
CA ARG A 36 32.49 21.62 38.26
C ARG A 36 33.10 20.25 37.94
N ALA A 37 34.33 20.31 37.39
CA ALA A 37 35.23 19.17 37.25
C ALA A 37 35.74 18.73 38.63
N TRP A 38 35.57 17.45 38.94
CA TRP A 38 36.34 16.77 39.98
C TRP A 38 37.18 15.69 39.30
N SER A 39 38.49 15.85 39.40
CA SER A 39 39.50 14.84 39.08
C SER A 39 39.51 13.74 40.14
N SER A 40 39.65 12.49 39.74
CA SER A 40 40.16 11.40 40.58
C SER A 40 40.77 10.27 39.72
N PRO A 41 41.69 9.48 40.29
CA PRO A 41 42.89 8.99 39.60
C PRO A 41 42.78 7.58 39.01
N THR A 42 43.85 7.21 38.32
CA THR A 42 44.08 6.00 37.51
C THR A 42 44.02 4.66 38.25
N SER A 43 43.62 3.65 37.47
CA SER A 43 43.93 2.21 37.52
C SER A 43 43.18 1.30 38.50
N SER A 44 42.39 0.40 37.91
CA SER A 44 42.49 -1.04 38.18
C SER A 44 41.95 -1.83 36.99
N ILE A 45 42.74 -2.81 36.56
CA ILE A 45 42.40 -3.81 35.55
C ILE A 45 41.34 -4.73 36.16
N ALA A 46 40.18 -4.82 35.51
CA ALA A 46 39.23 -5.90 35.72
C ALA A 46 38.74 -6.33 34.34
N GLN A 47 38.97 -7.60 34.01
CA GLN A 47 38.49 -8.26 32.80
C GLN A 47 36.97 -8.14 32.75
N GLY A 48 36.47 -7.37 31.79
CA GLY A 48 35.04 -7.21 31.54
C GLY A 48 34.57 -8.30 30.59
N GLU A 49 33.64 -9.11 31.05
CA GLU A 49 32.72 -9.89 30.22
C GLU A 49 32.20 -9.00 29.07
N GLU A 50 32.23 -9.52 27.84
CA GLU A 50 31.63 -8.88 26.67
C GLU A 50 30.13 -8.72 26.91
N ALA A 51 29.74 -7.59 27.50
CA ALA A 51 28.36 -7.14 27.50
C ALA A 51 27.95 -6.96 26.03
N HIS A 52 27.05 -7.82 25.56
CA HIS A 52 26.36 -7.68 24.28
C HIS A 52 25.83 -6.24 24.15
N LYS A 53 26.51 -5.41 23.36
CA LYS A 53 25.97 -4.13 22.91
C LYS A 53 24.67 -4.44 22.16
N PRO A 54 23.56 -3.74 22.44
CA PRO A 54 22.38 -3.85 21.60
C PRO A 54 22.78 -3.53 20.15
N PRO A 55 22.23 -4.25 19.16
CA PRO A 55 22.59 -4.04 17.76
C PRO A 55 22.37 -2.56 17.40
N ASN A 56 23.36 -1.94 16.73
CA ASN A 56 23.28 -0.53 16.34
C ASN A 56 22.05 -0.33 15.43
N GLU A 57 21.15 0.61 15.76
CA GLU A 57 19.89 0.84 15.02
C GLU A 57 20.13 1.12 13.53
N GLU A 58 21.23 1.80 13.21
CA GLU A 58 21.68 2.06 11.84
C GLU A 58 22.01 0.76 11.11
N SER A 59 22.73 -0.16 11.75
CA SER A 59 23.10 -1.45 11.16
C SER A 59 21.89 -2.32 10.84
N MET A 60 20.85 -2.29 11.70
CA MET A 60 19.60 -3.01 11.44
C MET A 60 18.79 -2.38 10.31
N SER A 61 18.82 -1.04 10.20
CA SER A 61 18.14 -0.33 9.11
C SER A 61 18.79 -0.65 7.76
N ILE A 62 20.13 -0.69 7.68
CA ILE A 62 20.86 -1.08 6.46
C ILE A 62 20.55 -2.54 6.08
N ASP A 63 20.56 -3.47 7.05
CA ASP A 63 20.22 -4.88 6.79
C ASP A 63 18.78 -5.04 6.29
N ASN A 64 17.81 -4.36 6.92
CA ASN A 64 16.42 -4.38 6.47
C ASN A 64 16.26 -3.82 5.05
N LEU A 65 16.90 -2.69 4.75
CA LEU A 65 16.87 -2.12 3.41
C LEU A 65 17.49 -3.10 2.40
N ARG A 66 18.65 -3.68 2.71
CA ARG A 66 19.31 -4.67 1.85
C ARG A 66 18.39 -5.87 1.56
N ARG A 67 17.73 -6.40 2.59
CA ARG A 67 16.78 -7.50 2.44
C ARG A 67 15.56 -7.11 1.61
N PHE A 68 15.03 -5.90 1.79
CA PHE A 68 13.95 -5.37 0.98
C PHE A 68 14.35 -5.25 -0.50
N ILE A 69 15.55 -4.71 -0.77
CA ILE A 69 16.11 -4.62 -2.13
C ILE A 69 16.23 -6.01 -2.74
N ASN A 70 16.91 -6.94 -2.04
CA ASN A 70 17.14 -8.31 -2.50
C ASN A 70 15.82 -9.04 -2.81
N LEU A 71 14.78 -8.84 -2.00
CA LEU A 71 13.47 -9.44 -2.22
C LEU A 71 12.85 -8.98 -3.55
N ASN A 72 13.14 -7.75 -3.99
CA ASN A 72 12.57 -7.12 -5.19
C ASN A 72 13.40 -7.31 -6.47
N LEU A 73 14.69 -7.64 -6.40
CA LEU A 73 15.59 -7.73 -7.56
C LEU A 73 15.12 -8.70 -8.66
N GLY A 74 15.54 -8.47 -9.90
CA GLY A 74 15.31 -9.37 -11.02
C GLY A 74 14.20 -8.90 -11.96
N LYS A 75 13.80 -9.81 -12.86
CA LYS A 75 12.77 -9.56 -13.87
C LYS A 75 11.48 -10.21 -13.45
N TRP A 76 10.42 -9.43 -13.47
CA TRP A 76 9.07 -9.82 -13.09
C TRP A 76 8.19 -9.71 -14.33
N ASN A 77 7.59 -10.81 -14.74
CA ASN A 77 6.53 -10.79 -15.74
C ASN A 77 5.20 -10.74 -15.00
N GLY A 78 4.28 -9.89 -15.44
CA GLY A 78 3.03 -9.71 -14.71
C GLY A 78 1.89 -9.19 -15.55
N SER A 79 0.74 -9.10 -14.90
CA SER A 79 -0.43 -8.39 -15.42
C SER A 79 -0.91 -7.39 -14.38
N PHE A 80 -1.26 -6.20 -14.87
CA PHE A 80 -1.92 -5.14 -14.15
C PHE A 80 -3.43 -5.25 -14.36
N PHE A 81 -4.19 -5.12 -13.27
CA PHE A 81 -5.64 -5.16 -13.26
C PHE A 81 -6.18 -3.92 -12.56
N GLN A 82 -7.15 -3.25 -13.20
CA GLN A 82 -7.89 -2.15 -12.61
C GLN A 82 -9.30 -2.60 -12.25
N PHE A 83 -9.70 -2.40 -11.00
CA PHE A 83 -11.06 -2.60 -10.53
C PHE A 83 -11.67 -1.28 -10.04
N ASP A 84 -12.98 -1.14 -10.19
CA ASP A 84 -13.73 -0.11 -9.47
C ASP A 84 -13.91 -0.47 -7.99
N ALA A 85 -14.50 0.44 -7.21
CA ALA A 85 -14.81 0.22 -5.80
C ALA A 85 -15.83 -0.92 -5.55
N GLY A 86 -16.55 -1.37 -6.57
CA GLY A 86 -17.48 -2.50 -6.50
C GLY A 86 -16.85 -3.84 -6.90
N GLY A 87 -15.57 -3.87 -7.26
CA GLY A 87 -14.86 -5.08 -7.66
C GLY A 87 -15.12 -5.53 -9.10
N LYS A 88 -15.62 -4.63 -9.95
CA LYS A 88 -15.75 -4.85 -11.39
C LYS A 88 -14.42 -4.58 -12.08
N LEU A 89 -13.94 -5.54 -12.86
CA LEU A 89 -12.74 -5.36 -13.69
C LEU A 89 -13.02 -4.34 -14.80
N LEU A 90 -12.18 -3.31 -14.88
CA LEU A 90 -12.23 -2.25 -15.89
C LEU A 90 -11.20 -2.45 -16.99
N GLN A 91 -9.95 -2.73 -16.60
CA GLN A 91 -8.82 -2.84 -17.53
C GLN A 91 -7.86 -3.95 -17.09
N LYS A 92 -7.26 -4.62 -18.07
CA LYS A 92 -6.13 -5.54 -17.90
C LYS A 92 -5.02 -5.14 -18.86
N VAL A 93 -3.81 -4.97 -18.35
CA VAL A 93 -2.62 -4.58 -19.12
C VAL A 93 -1.48 -5.54 -18.80
N ASP A 94 -0.80 -6.06 -19.82
CA ASP A 94 0.39 -6.88 -19.59
C ASP A 94 1.59 -5.98 -19.24
N THR A 95 2.37 -6.39 -18.24
CA THR A 95 3.48 -5.59 -17.70
C THR A 95 4.72 -6.44 -17.49
N LYS A 96 5.90 -5.85 -17.62
CA LYS A 96 7.15 -6.44 -17.13
C LYS A 96 7.83 -5.43 -16.22
N LEU A 97 8.50 -5.88 -15.17
CA LEU A 97 9.24 -5.01 -14.27
C LEU A 97 10.66 -5.54 -14.12
N ALA A 98 11.64 -4.72 -14.47
CA ALA A 98 13.05 -4.99 -14.20
C ALA A 98 13.49 -4.20 -12.97
N ALA A 99 14.02 -4.90 -11.97
CA ALA A 99 14.49 -4.32 -10.72
C ALA A 99 15.97 -4.66 -10.50
N SER A 100 16.79 -3.64 -10.29
CA SER A 100 18.23 -3.75 -10.03
C SER A 100 18.62 -2.91 -8.81
N SER A 101 19.80 -3.16 -8.27
CA SER A 101 20.38 -2.35 -7.18
C SER A 101 21.57 -1.54 -7.66
N TYR A 102 21.78 -0.39 -7.03
CA TYR A 102 22.97 0.43 -7.18
C TYR A 102 23.48 0.86 -5.80
N GLY A 103 24.79 1.12 -5.68
CA GLY A 103 25.41 1.51 -4.42
C GLY A 103 25.55 0.38 -3.40
N GLU A 104 26.18 0.70 -2.28
CA GLU A 104 26.44 -0.24 -1.17
C GLU A 104 26.06 0.43 0.17
N ASP A 105 25.79 -0.40 1.18
CA ASP A 105 25.46 0.01 2.56
C ASP A 105 24.41 1.13 2.64
N GLU A 106 24.72 2.28 3.21
CA GLU A 106 23.76 3.37 3.38
C GLU A 106 23.33 4.03 2.06
N LEU A 107 24.13 3.85 1.01
CA LEU A 107 23.90 4.39 -0.32
C LEU A 107 23.21 3.38 -1.25
N MET A 108 22.83 2.20 -0.74
CA MET A 108 22.11 1.22 -1.53
C MET A 108 20.76 1.76 -1.97
N SER A 109 20.45 1.55 -3.24
CA SER A 109 19.19 1.93 -3.85
C SER A 109 18.64 0.84 -4.75
N LEU A 110 17.32 0.81 -4.84
CA LEU A 110 16.54 0.00 -5.75
C LEU A 110 16.08 0.87 -6.91
N ILE A 111 16.49 0.46 -8.12
CA ILE A 111 16.12 1.09 -9.39
C ILE A 111 15.19 0.13 -10.11
N GLN A 112 14.07 0.65 -10.61
CA GLN A 112 13.05 -0.19 -11.25
C GLN A 112 12.52 0.46 -12.53
N SER A 113 12.48 -0.30 -13.61
CA SER A 113 11.84 0.08 -14.87
C SER A 113 10.63 -0.81 -15.11
N LEU A 114 9.45 -0.20 -15.24
CA LEU A 114 8.20 -0.85 -15.59
C LEU A 114 7.97 -0.72 -17.09
N TYR A 115 7.81 -1.84 -17.77
CA TYR A 115 7.48 -1.93 -19.18
C TYR A 115 6.00 -2.25 -19.31
N ILE A 116 5.29 -1.45 -20.11
CA ILE A 116 3.84 -1.50 -20.28
C ILE A 116 3.56 -1.90 -21.73
N LYS A 117 2.85 -3.01 -21.93
CA LYS A 117 2.48 -3.44 -23.28
C LYS A 117 1.43 -2.50 -23.86
N GLN A 118 1.71 -1.92 -25.02
CA GLN A 118 0.79 -1.03 -25.71
C GLN A 118 -0.27 -1.83 -26.50
N PRO A 119 -1.48 -1.26 -26.71
CA PRO A 119 -2.47 -1.85 -27.59
C PRO A 119 -1.97 -1.88 -29.05
N PRO A 120 -2.43 -2.82 -29.90
CA PRO A 120 -2.06 -2.87 -31.31
C PRO A 120 -2.42 -1.56 -32.03
N THR A 121 -1.50 -1.03 -32.84
CA THR A 121 -1.72 0.21 -33.60
C THR A 121 -2.71 -0.03 -34.75
N SER A 122 -3.64 0.91 -34.94
CA SER A 122 -4.65 0.86 -36.02
C SER A 122 -4.06 1.11 -37.42
N THR A 123 -2.78 1.51 -37.51
CA THR A 123 -2.04 1.88 -38.72
C THR A 123 -1.07 0.80 -39.21
N SER A 124 -0.97 -0.36 -38.55
CA SER A 124 -0.03 -1.45 -38.91
C SER A 124 -0.50 -2.26 -40.13
N SER A 125 -0.41 -1.65 -41.31
CA SER A 125 -0.38 -2.41 -42.57
C SER A 125 1.03 -2.96 -42.82
N SER A 126 1.13 -4.27 -43.01
CA SER A 126 2.27 -5.05 -43.54
C SER A 126 3.23 -5.73 -42.52
N GLY A 127 2.90 -6.98 -42.19
CA GLY A 127 3.67 -8.15 -42.66
C GLY A 127 5.08 -8.43 -42.16
N TYR A 128 5.70 -7.60 -41.31
CA TYR A 128 7.04 -7.86 -40.77
C TYR A 128 7.12 -7.56 -39.27
N ASP A 129 7.38 -8.63 -38.51
CA ASP A 129 7.67 -8.77 -37.07
C ASP A 129 6.83 -7.92 -36.10
N ASP A 130 5.92 -8.59 -35.39
CA ASP A 130 5.25 -8.12 -34.15
C ASP A 130 6.30 -7.94 -33.02
N GLU A 131 7.25 -7.02 -33.16
CA GLU A 131 7.93 -6.47 -31.99
C GLU A 131 6.87 -5.70 -31.21
N LEU A 132 6.29 -6.38 -30.20
CA LEU A 132 5.34 -5.77 -29.28
C LEU A 132 5.90 -4.44 -28.75
N ASP A 133 5.22 -3.33 -29.00
CA ASP A 133 5.64 -2.04 -28.49
C ASP A 133 5.44 -2.00 -26.96
N TRP A 134 6.55 -1.92 -26.23
CA TRP A 134 6.57 -1.77 -24.77
C TRP A 134 6.99 -0.34 -24.42
N ALA A 135 6.12 0.39 -23.73
CA ALA A 135 6.46 1.70 -23.17
C ALA A 135 7.24 1.52 -21.84
N GLU A 136 8.38 2.19 -21.68
CA GLU A 136 9.14 2.19 -20.44
C GLU A 136 8.71 3.34 -19.50
N TYR A 137 8.42 3.01 -18.24
CA TYR A 137 8.26 3.95 -17.15
C TYR A 137 9.31 3.70 -16.06
N LYS A 138 10.14 4.71 -15.79
CA LYS A 138 11.15 4.66 -14.72
C LYS A 138 10.50 5.01 -13.39
N ILE A 139 10.41 4.02 -12.50
CA ILE A 139 9.86 4.20 -11.16
C ILE A 139 10.86 5.02 -10.33
N LYS A 140 10.34 5.89 -9.46
CA LYS A 140 11.17 6.67 -8.53
C LYS A 140 12.06 5.74 -7.70
N GLU A 141 13.33 6.08 -7.60
CA GLU A 141 14.34 5.35 -6.85
C GLU A 141 13.93 5.15 -5.38
N THR A 142 14.10 3.93 -4.88
CA THR A 142 13.90 3.61 -3.46
C THR A 142 15.26 3.42 -2.77
N ASN A 143 15.58 4.26 -1.80
CA ASN A 143 16.81 4.21 -1.00
C ASN A 143 16.46 4.45 0.48
N MET A 144 17.47 4.48 1.36
CA MET A 144 17.28 4.64 2.80
C MET A 144 16.37 5.82 3.15
N PHE A 145 16.58 6.97 2.49
CA PHE A 145 15.83 8.17 2.75
C PHE A 145 14.39 8.08 2.26
N THR A 146 14.17 7.61 1.02
CA THR A 146 12.81 7.55 0.45
C THR A 146 11.97 6.47 1.13
N ALA A 147 12.56 5.32 1.44
CA ALA A 147 11.91 4.22 2.15
C ALA A 147 11.41 4.65 3.53
N ASP A 148 12.20 5.43 4.27
CA ASP A 148 11.84 5.91 5.61
C ASP A 148 10.91 7.12 5.56
N LYS A 149 11.29 8.19 4.85
CA LYS A 149 10.61 9.49 4.93
C LYS A 149 9.42 9.63 4.00
N TYR A 150 9.44 9.00 2.83
CA TYR A 150 8.40 9.19 1.82
C TYR A 150 7.44 8.04 1.73
N GLN A 151 7.93 6.82 1.79
CA GLN A 151 7.15 5.59 1.64
C GLN A 151 6.70 4.99 2.98
N GLN A 152 7.35 5.38 4.08
CA GLN A 152 7.09 4.83 5.43
C GLN A 152 7.11 3.31 5.46
N LEU A 153 8.09 2.67 4.82
CA LEU A 153 8.16 1.22 4.58
C LEU A 153 7.69 0.38 5.79
N GLY A 154 6.69 -0.49 5.60
CA GLY A 154 6.39 -1.57 6.54
C GLY A 154 6.93 -2.87 5.97
N PHE A 155 8.02 -3.42 6.49
CA PHE A 155 8.70 -4.56 5.89
C PHE A 155 8.76 -5.77 6.81
N PHE A 156 8.45 -6.95 6.26
CA PHE A 156 8.47 -8.24 6.92
C PHE A 156 9.48 -9.16 6.23
N PRO A 157 10.75 -9.18 6.71
CA PRO A 157 11.81 -9.89 6.00
C PRO A 157 11.60 -11.41 5.93
N ARG A 158 11.05 -12.01 7.00
CA ARG A 158 10.86 -13.47 7.08
C ARG A 158 9.58 -13.90 6.36
N GLU A 159 8.53 -13.12 6.51
CA GLU A 159 7.20 -13.36 5.96
C GLU A 159 7.10 -12.94 4.49
N ARG A 160 8.13 -12.25 3.97
CA ARG A 160 8.22 -11.77 2.58
C ARG A 160 7.01 -10.93 2.18
N ALA A 161 6.68 -9.93 3.01
CA ALA A 161 5.60 -8.99 2.74
C ALA A 161 6.05 -7.55 2.99
N PHE A 162 5.42 -6.58 2.31
CA PHE A 162 5.70 -5.18 2.56
C PHE A 162 4.54 -4.23 2.22
N SER A 163 4.55 -3.04 2.83
CA SER A 163 3.63 -1.94 2.52
C SER A 163 4.39 -0.66 2.23
N LEU A 164 3.95 0.10 1.21
CA LEU A 164 4.54 1.38 0.81
C LEU A 164 3.47 2.45 0.64
N ARG A 165 3.83 3.70 0.97
CA ARG A 165 3.08 4.89 0.58
C ARG A 165 3.63 5.47 -0.72
N TYR A 166 2.74 5.85 -1.62
CA TYR A 166 3.08 6.66 -2.78
C TYR A 166 2.53 8.08 -2.61
N GLN A 167 3.33 9.08 -3.01
CA GLN A 167 2.91 10.49 -2.95
C GLN A 167 1.84 10.83 -4.01
N THR A 168 1.83 10.09 -5.12
CA THR A 168 0.97 10.32 -6.28
C THR A 168 0.67 9.00 -6.96
N ALA A 169 -0.46 8.91 -7.68
CA ALA A 169 -0.80 7.74 -8.50
C ALA A 169 -0.21 7.79 -9.93
N GLY A 170 0.76 8.69 -10.22
CA GLY A 170 1.24 8.96 -11.59
C GLY A 170 1.82 7.74 -12.32
N MET A 171 2.51 6.83 -11.61
CA MET A 171 2.97 5.57 -12.21
C MET A 171 1.78 4.72 -12.71
N LEU A 172 0.71 4.65 -11.91
CA LEU A 172 -0.49 3.87 -12.20
C LEU A 172 -1.32 4.53 -13.31
N GLU A 173 -1.36 5.86 -13.35
CA GLU A 173 -1.92 6.63 -14.47
C GLU A 173 -1.20 6.31 -15.79
N THR A 174 0.14 6.29 -15.79
CA THR A 174 0.91 5.96 -17.00
C THR A 174 0.63 4.54 -17.49
N VAL A 175 0.50 3.56 -16.59
CA VAL A 175 0.14 2.18 -16.97
C VAL A 175 -1.19 2.15 -17.70
N LEU A 176 -2.20 2.88 -17.20
CA LEU A 176 -3.52 2.95 -17.82
C LEU A 176 -3.48 3.67 -19.18
N ARG A 177 -2.80 4.81 -19.28
CA ARG A 177 -2.68 5.56 -20.53
C ARG A 177 -1.95 4.76 -21.61
N GLN A 178 -0.75 4.29 -21.30
CA GLN A 178 0.08 3.55 -22.26
C GLN A 178 -0.50 2.18 -22.59
N GLY A 179 -1.09 1.49 -21.61
CA GLY A 179 -1.64 0.14 -21.80
C GLY A 179 -3.01 0.08 -22.45
N VAL A 180 -3.80 1.17 -22.40
CA VAL A 180 -5.17 1.20 -22.94
C VAL A 180 -5.29 2.11 -24.16
N LEU A 181 -4.64 3.28 -24.14
CA LEU A 181 -4.70 4.24 -25.25
C LEU A 181 -3.48 4.10 -26.18
N GLY A 182 -2.30 3.82 -25.63
CA GLY A 182 -1.07 3.71 -26.42
C GLY A 182 -0.76 5.01 -27.16
N GLU A 183 -0.48 4.91 -28.46
CA GLU A 183 -0.20 6.06 -29.33
C GLU A 183 -1.41 6.99 -29.53
N ASP A 184 -2.63 6.50 -29.31
CA ASP A 184 -3.85 7.29 -29.46
C ASP A 184 -4.09 8.24 -28.27
N ASP A 185 -3.22 8.26 -27.25
CA ASP A 185 -3.33 9.20 -26.13
C ASP A 185 -3.04 10.65 -26.55
N ILE A 186 -4.10 11.43 -26.73
CA ILE A 186 -4.04 12.87 -27.01
C ILE A 186 -3.79 13.74 -25.76
N GLY A 187 -3.55 13.13 -24.59
CA GLY A 187 -3.23 13.85 -23.36
C GLY A 187 -4.44 14.49 -22.68
N GLU A 188 -5.66 14.07 -23.03
CA GLU A 188 -6.87 14.54 -22.37
C GLU A 188 -6.87 14.20 -20.87
N GLU A 189 -7.42 15.10 -20.06
CA GLU A 189 -7.52 14.89 -18.60
C GLU A 189 -8.47 13.74 -18.23
N SER A 190 -9.48 13.47 -19.06
CA SER A 190 -10.50 12.45 -18.81
C SER A 190 -10.90 11.78 -20.13
N PRO A 191 -10.03 10.91 -20.68
CA PRO A 191 -10.31 10.20 -21.93
C PRO A 191 -11.58 9.35 -21.80
N LYS A 192 -12.34 9.23 -22.90
CA LYS A 192 -13.57 8.44 -22.91
C LYS A 192 -13.29 6.97 -22.62
N ASN A 193 -14.13 6.34 -21.81
CA ASN A 193 -14.08 4.91 -21.44
C ASN A 193 -12.83 4.47 -20.67
N LEU A 194 -12.01 5.40 -20.16
CA LEU A 194 -10.86 5.09 -19.32
C LEU A 194 -10.97 5.84 -17.99
N LYS A 195 -10.97 5.10 -16.89
CA LYS A 195 -10.99 5.66 -15.54
C LYS A 195 -9.56 5.91 -15.09
N LEU A 196 -9.13 7.16 -15.03
CA LEU A 196 -7.83 7.55 -14.49
C LEU A 196 -7.92 7.91 -13.01
N PRO A 197 -6.85 7.70 -12.21
CA PRO A 197 -6.82 8.13 -10.82
C PRO A 197 -6.81 9.66 -10.72
N SER A 198 -7.32 10.17 -9.60
CA SER A 198 -7.26 11.59 -9.28
C SER A 198 -5.82 12.11 -9.31
N ARG A 199 -5.61 13.34 -9.81
CA ARG A 199 -4.28 13.99 -9.85
C ARG A 199 -3.64 14.19 -8.47
N ARG A 200 -4.47 14.36 -7.44
CA ARG A 200 -4.05 14.60 -6.04
C ARG A 200 -4.85 13.68 -5.11
N PRO A 201 -4.59 12.37 -5.15
CA PRO A 201 -5.28 11.42 -4.28
C PRO A 201 -4.91 11.71 -2.82
N SER A 202 -5.84 11.46 -1.90
CA SER A 202 -5.54 11.62 -0.47
C SER A 202 -4.62 10.51 0.04
N ILE A 203 -4.80 9.28 -0.45
CA ILE A 203 -3.99 8.12 -0.11
C ILE A 203 -3.71 7.30 -1.37
N VAL A 204 -2.44 6.90 -1.54
CA VAL A 204 -2.02 5.83 -2.43
C VAL A 204 -1.17 4.85 -1.62
N CYS A 205 -1.73 3.68 -1.35
CA CYS A 205 -1.09 2.65 -0.52
C CYS A 205 -0.89 1.38 -1.33
N GLU A 206 0.33 0.88 -1.35
CA GLU A 206 0.67 -0.46 -1.84
C GLU A 206 0.79 -1.43 -0.66
N ASN A 207 0.22 -2.61 -0.82
CA ASN A 207 0.48 -3.78 0.01
C ASN A 207 0.93 -4.92 -0.91
N CYS A 208 2.05 -5.55 -0.59
CA CYS A 208 2.65 -6.64 -1.35
C CYS A 208 2.77 -7.90 -0.49
N ILE A 209 2.25 -9.00 -0.99
CA ILE A 209 2.39 -10.34 -0.40
C ILE A 209 3.06 -11.25 -1.44
N TYR A 210 4.07 -12.00 -1.00
CA TYR A 210 4.70 -13.04 -1.82
C TYR A 210 4.00 -14.38 -1.59
N SER A 211 3.94 -15.19 -2.65
CA SER A 211 3.50 -16.58 -2.57
C SER A 211 4.47 -17.38 -1.68
N LEU A 212 3.91 -18.27 -0.87
CA LEU A 212 4.65 -19.26 -0.10
C LEU A 212 5.10 -20.44 -0.97
N GLU A 213 4.39 -20.70 -2.07
CA GLU A 213 4.62 -21.85 -2.95
C GLU A 213 5.45 -21.53 -4.20
N LYS A 214 5.39 -20.29 -4.69
CA LYS A 214 6.03 -19.85 -5.95
C LYS A 214 6.87 -18.59 -5.73
N ASP A 215 7.80 -18.31 -6.64
CA ASP A 215 8.49 -17.00 -6.67
C ASP A 215 7.64 -15.96 -7.42
N SER A 216 6.44 -15.76 -6.88
CA SER A 216 5.45 -14.80 -7.37
C SER A 216 4.98 -13.91 -6.23
N ARG A 217 4.34 -12.80 -6.60
CA ARG A 217 3.82 -11.83 -5.66
C ARG A 217 2.58 -11.14 -6.22
N VAL A 218 1.79 -10.61 -5.30
CA VAL A 218 0.65 -9.76 -5.61
C VAL A 218 0.87 -8.41 -4.94
N ARG A 219 0.87 -7.33 -5.74
CA ARG A 219 0.98 -5.95 -5.27
C ARG A 219 -0.36 -5.25 -5.45
N ALA A 220 -1.02 -4.96 -4.35
CA ALA A 220 -2.36 -4.40 -4.31
C ALA A 220 -2.32 -2.92 -3.90
N PHE A 221 -3.03 -2.06 -4.65
CA PHE A 221 -3.05 -0.62 -4.48
C PHE A 221 -4.45 -0.13 -4.12
N HIS A 222 -4.55 0.59 -3.00
CA HIS A 222 -5.71 1.42 -2.69
C HIS A 222 -5.46 2.84 -3.19
N ILE A 223 -6.40 3.39 -3.95
CA ILE A 223 -6.39 4.80 -4.36
C ILE A 223 -7.64 5.48 -3.83
N MET A 224 -7.45 6.42 -2.90
CA MET A 224 -8.51 7.26 -2.38
C MET A 224 -8.52 8.60 -3.12
N ASP A 225 -9.71 9.07 -3.49
CA ASP A 225 -9.90 10.38 -4.10
C ASP A 225 -9.47 11.51 -3.12
N PRO A 226 -9.44 12.78 -3.54
CA PRO A 226 -9.06 13.88 -2.67
C PRO A 226 -9.97 14.08 -1.44
N LYS A 227 -11.16 13.46 -1.42
CA LYS A 227 -12.12 13.52 -0.31
C LYS A 227 -11.99 12.32 0.63
N GLY A 228 -11.11 11.36 0.34
CA GLY A 228 -10.91 10.17 1.18
C GLY A 228 -11.87 9.02 0.88
N ILE A 229 -12.53 9.03 -0.28
CA ILE A 229 -13.40 7.94 -0.74
C ILE A 229 -12.63 7.04 -1.71
N LEU A 230 -12.84 5.73 -1.62
CA LEU A 230 -12.21 4.77 -2.54
C LEU A 230 -12.60 5.08 -3.99
N GLU A 231 -11.59 5.35 -4.82
CA GLU A 231 -11.77 5.65 -6.24
C GLU A 231 -11.60 4.41 -7.12
N MET A 232 -10.56 3.61 -6.83
CA MET A 232 -10.24 2.38 -7.56
C MET A 232 -9.29 1.49 -6.77
N LEU A 233 -9.26 0.22 -7.15
CA LEU A 233 -8.34 -0.79 -6.64
C LEU A 233 -7.50 -1.31 -7.80
N LEU A 234 -6.19 -1.37 -7.64
CA LEU A 234 -5.29 -1.85 -8.69
C LEU A 234 -4.46 -3.02 -8.18
N ILE A 235 -4.23 -4.01 -9.02
CA ILE A 235 -3.49 -5.22 -8.67
C ILE A 235 -2.44 -5.49 -9.73
N PHE A 236 -1.20 -5.70 -9.30
CA PHE A 236 -0.20 -6.40 -10.10
C PHE A 236 -0.10 -7.83 -9.61
N VAL A 237 -0.20 -8.79 -10.54
CA VAL A 237 0.16 -10.19 -10.29
C VAL A 237 1.43 -10.46 -11.07
N GLU A 238 2.50 -10.81 -10.37
CA GLU A 238 3.85 -10.87 -10.93
C GLU A 238 4.56 -12.17 -10.55
N GLU A 239 5.29 -12.76 -11.49
CA GLU A 239 6.15 -13.93 -11.28
C GLU A 239 7.57 -13.60 -11.76
N ARG A 240 8.56 -14.00 -10.96
CA ARG A 240 9.97 -13.74 -11.28
C ARG A 240 10.50 -14.79 -12.25
N GLY A 241 11.22 -14.34 -13.27
CA GLY A 241 11.93 -15.23 -14.20
C GLY A 241 11.91 -14.73 -15.65
N ASP A 242 12.60 -15.46 -16.52
CA ASP A 242 12.67 -15.20 -17.97
C ASP A 242 11.71 -16.10 -18.79
N GLY A 243 10.93 -16.96 -18.12
CA GLY A 243 10.00 -17.87 -18.77
C GLY A 243 8.76 -17.18 -19.35
N VAL A 244 8.06 -17.86 -20.26
CA VAL A 244 6.76 -17.41 -20.77
C VAL A 244 5.77 -17.41 -19.60
N PHE A 245 5.41 -16.21 -19.17
CA PHE A 245 4.44 -16.01 -18.09
C PHE A 245 3.03 -16.20 -18.63
N PHE A 246 2.29 -17.12 -18.03
CA PHE A 246 0.85 -17.23 -18.20
C PHE A 246 0.19 -16.56 -17.01
N PRO A 247 -0.34 -15.33 -17.16
CA PRO A 247 -0.93 -14.62 -16.04
C PRO A 247 -2.03 -15.48 -15.42
N PRO A 248 -2.07 -15.63 -14.09
CA PRO A 248 -3.24 -16.17 -13.43
C PRO A 248 -4.45 -15.39 -13.91
N SER A 249 -5.46 -16.08 -14.43
CA SER A 249 -6.67 -15.40 -14.88
C SER A 249 -7.42 -14.89 -13.65
N LEU A 250 -7.17 -13.64 -13.29
CA LEU A 250 -8.12 -12.84 -12.51
C LEU A 250 -9.32 -12.41 -13.38
N SER A 251 -9.54 -13.08 -14.53
CA SER A 251 -10.64 -12.77 -15.41
C SER A 251 -11.96 -13.15 -14.75
N ASN A 252 -12.96 -12.36 -15.10
CA ASN A 252 -14.33 -12.56 -14.71
C ASN A 252 -14.94 -13.85 -15.30
N ASP A 253 -14.26 -14.65 -16.13
CA ASP A 253 -14.91 -15.74 -16.87
C ASP A 253 -15.44 -16.91 -16.00
N MET A 254 -15.13 -16.91 -14.70
CA MET A 254 -15.71 -17.81 -13.69
C MET A 254 -16.85 -17.14 -12.86
N ASP A 255 -17.42 -16.02 -13.37
CA ASP A 255 -18.24 -15.00 -12.67
C ASP A 255 -19.57 -15.43 -12.03
N ASN A 256 -19.90 -16.73 -11.96
CA ASN A 256 -21.12 -17.16 -11.26
C ASN A 256 -20.86 -17.71 -9.85
N THR A 257 -19.63 -17.63 -9.38
CA THR A 257 -19.25 -18.12 -8.05
C THR A 257 -19.26 -16.98 -7.05
N ASN A 258 -20.05 -17.09 -5.98
CA ASN A 258 -20.10 -16.10 -4.91
C ASN A 258 -18.72 -15.96 -4.26
N ARG A 259 -18.01 -14.85 -4.56
CA ARG A 259 -16.60 -14.62 -4.21
C ARG A 259 -16.32 -14.61 -2.70
N ILE A 260 -17.36 -14.50 -1.86
CA ILE A 260 -17.20 -14.52 -0.41
C ILE A 260 -17.00 -15.93 0.16
N LEU A 261 -17.50 -16.95 -0.53
CA LEU A 261 -17.55 -18.32 -0.02
C LEU A 261 -16.19 -18.85 0.45
N PRO A 262 -15.08 -18.65 -0.28
CA PRO A 262 -13.77 -19.15 0.14
C PRO A 262 -13.23 -18.48 1.41
N PHE A 263 -13.82 -17.36 1.86
CA PHE A 263 -13.40 -16.63 3.05
C PHE A 263 -14.26 -16.95 4.29
N LEU A 264 -15.42 -17.58 4.10
CA LEU A 264 -16.29 -17.97 5.20
C LEU A 264 -15.67 -19.09 6.05
N GLY A 265 -16.03 -19.11 7.32
CA GLY A 265 -15.56 -20.09 8.29
C GLY A 265 -14.62 -19.49 9.33
N LYS A 266 -13.97 -20.38 10.08
CA LYS A 266 -13.10 -20.04 11.20
C LYS A 266 -11.64 -20.17 10.80
N TRP A 267 -10.93 -19.06 10.86
CA TRP A 267 -9.52 -18.96 10.51
C TRP A 267 -8.70 -18.81 11.78
N LYS A 268 -7.63 -19.59 11.90
CA LYS A 268 -6.66 -19.50 13.00
C LYS A 268 -5.27 -19.22 12.45
N GLY A 269 -4.50 -18.40 13.14
CA GLY A 269 -3.18 -18.02 12.64
C GLY A 269 -2.35 -17.21 13.61
N HIS A 270 -1.25 -16.67 13.10
CA HIS A 270 -0.35 -15.77 13.83
C HIS A 270 -0.28 -14.42 13.12
N SER A 271 -0.06 -13.37 13.91
CA SER A 271 0.14 -12.02 13.40
C SER A 271 1.38 -11.37 13.98
N ILE A 272 2.03 -10.55 13.16
CA ILE A 272 3.22 -9.77 13.54
C ILE A 272 2.96 -8.32 13.16
N THR A 273 3.03 -7.43 14.14
CA THR A 273 2.90 -5.98 13.93
C THR A 273 4.27 -5.33 14.00
N LYS A 274 4.64 -4.61 12.95
CA LYS A 274 5.88 -3.83 12.86
C LYS A 274 5.57 -2.34 12.72
N ARG A 275 6.37 -1.50 13.40
CA ARG A 275 6.34 -0.05 13.21
C ARG A 275 6.74 0.29 11.77
N SER A 276 6.09 1.30 11.19
CA SER A 276 6.47 1.84 9.87
C SER A 276 7.81 2.57 9.93
N GLY A 277 8.57 2.50 8.83
CA GLY A 277 9.94 3.00 8.73
C GLY A 277 10.94 1.86 8.56
N VAL A 278 12.14 2.17 8.05
CA VAL A 278 13.12 1.15 7.63
C VAL A 278 13.59 0.27 8.80
N TYR A 279 13.66 0.85 10.00
CA TYR A 279 14.00 0.12 11.22
C TYR A 279 13.02 -1.03 11.51
N GLY A 280 11.72 -0.84 11.26
CA GLY A 280 10.74 -1.93 11.29
C GLY A 280 10.63 -2.70 12.61
N SER A 281 10.75 -2.02 13.76
CA SER A 281 10.69 -2.69 15.07
C SER A 281 9.40 -3.47 15.25
N THR A 282 9.53 -4.72 15.70
CA THR A 282 8.37 -5.52 16.10
C THR A 282 7.74 -4.88 17.34
N MET A 283 6.47 -4.52 17.21
CA MET A 283 5.67 -3.91 18.27
C MET A 283 4.88 -4.95 19.05
N ALA A 284 4.34 -5.94 18.34
CA ALA A 284 3.51 -6.98 18.93
C ALA A 284 3.48 -8.22 18.05
N GLU A 285 3.30 -9.37 18.70
CA GLU A 285 2.97 -10.64 18.08
C GLU A 285 1.75 -11.23 18.81
N ALA A 286 0.88 -11.90 18.06
CA ALA A 286 -0.38 -12.41 18.61
C ALA A 286 -0.95 -13.58 17.82
N ASP A 287 -1.52 -14.54 18.54
CA ASP A 287 -2.38 -15.58 18.00
C ASP A 287 -3.73 -14.98 17.62
N ILE A 288 -4.21 -15.30 16.42
CA ILE A 288 -5.43 -14.74 15.84
C ILE A 288 -6.46 -15.84 15.60
N VAL A 289 -7.71 -15.54 15.92
CA VAL A 289 -8.88 -16.31 15.49
C VAL A 289 -9.85 -15.36 14.80
N ALA A 290 -10.09 -15.54 13.50
CA ALA A 290 -11.01 -14.75 12.70
C ALA A 290 -12.17 -15.64 12.20
N ILE A 291 -13.38 -15.36 12.65
CA ILE A 291 -14.60 -16.07 12.24
C ILE A 291 -15.35 -15.15 11.28
N LEU A 292 -15.71 -15.67 10.11
CA LEU A 292 -16.53 -14.96 9.13
C LEU A 292 -17.72 -15.83 8.74
N GLU A 293 -18.92 -15.39 9.08
CA GLU A 293 -20.16 -16.11 8.84
C GLU A 293 -21.15 -15.25 8.06
N MET A 294 -21.97 -15.87 7.22
CA MET A 294 -23.06 -15.22 6.51
C MET A 294 -24.36 -15.94 6.86
N ASN A 295 -25.35 -15.20 7.36
CA ASN A 295 -26.64 -15.79 7.71
C ASN A 295 -27.57 -15.91 6.47
N ASP A 296 -28.70 -16.57 6.65
CA ASP A 296 -29.71 -16.80 5.60
C ASP A 296 -30.31 -15.50 5.02
N HIS A 297 -30.17 -14.38 5.74
CA HIS A 297 -30.61 -13.05 5.31
C HIS A 297 -29.53 -12.26 4.56
N GLY A 298 -28.35 -12.86 4.31
CA GLY A 298 -27.23 -12.20 3.63
C GLY A 298 -26.47 -11.19 4.50
N GLN A 299 -26.70 -11.19 5.81
CA GLN A 299 -25.92 -10.42 6.77
C GLN A 299 -24.63 -11.17 7.10
N LEU A 300 -23.52 -10.45 7.06
CA LEU A 300 -22.20 -10.94 7.39
C LEU A 300 -21.88 -10.60 8.85
N ILE A 301 -21.33 -11.58 9.57
CA ILE A 301 -20.84 -11.44 10.94
C ILE A 301 -19.36 -11.77 10.92
N GLN A 302 -18.54 -10.85 11.41
CA GLN A 302 -17.10 -11.01 11.50
C GLN A 302 -16.64 -10.84 12.94
N ASP A 303 -16.03 -11.86 13.51
CA ASP A 303 -15.40 -11.82 14.83
C ASP A 303 -13.90 -12.05 14.71
N ILE A 304 -13.09 -11.09 15.15
CA ILE A 304 -11.64 -11.21 15.21
C ILE A 304 -11.20 -11.16 16.67
N SER A 305 -10.56 -12.23 17.13
CA SER A 305 -9.89 -12.31 18.41
C SER A 305 -8.38 -12.28 18.21
N SER A 306 -7.68 -11.46 18.98
CA SER A 306 -6.22 -11.37 18.98
C SER A 306 -5.70 -11.49 20.40
N THR A 307 -4.91 -12.53 20.67
CA THR A 307 -4.28 -12.80 21.96
C THR A 307 -2.78 -12.61 21.83
N SER A 308 -2.21 -11.68 22.59
CA SER A 308 -0.76 -11.41 22.55
C SER A 308 0.04 -12.67 22.89
N SER A 309 1.26 -12.82 22.35
CA SER A 309 2.08 -14.02 22.58
C SER A 309 2.44 -14.29 24.05
N GLY A 310 2.30 -13.30 24.94
CA GLY A 310 2.44 -13.48 26.39
C GLY A 310 1.16 -13.99 27.08
N GLY A 311 0.02 -14.01 26.37
CA GLY A 311 -1.29 -14.41 26.90
C GLY A 311 -2.00 -13.35 27.75
N ASP A 312 -1.33 -12.24 28.06
CA ASP A 312 -1.80 -11.25 29.02
C ASP A 312 -2.97 -10.39 28.51
N VAL A 313 -3.08 -10.23 27.20
CA VAL A 313 -4.08 -9.35 26.57
C VAL A 313 -4.75 -10.08 25.42
N THR A 314 -6.07 -10.26 25.53
CA THR A 314 -6.94 -10.69 24.42
C THR A 314 -7.89 -9.55 24.07
N THR A 315 -7.86 -9.14 22.81
CA THR A 315 -8.83 -8.21 22.25
C THR A 315 -9.80 -8.96 21.34
N LYS A 316 -11.07 -8.55 21.36
CA LYS A 316 -12.11 -9.09 20.49
C LYS A 316 -12.83 -7.96 19.80
N VAL A 317 -13.00 -8.09 18.50
CA VAL A 317 -13.69 -7.13 17.65
C VAL A 317 -14.76 -7.89 16.88
N ALA A 318 -16.01 -7.48 17.07
CA ALA A 318 -17.18 -8.06 16.41
C ALA A 318 -17.82 -7.01 15.50
N TRP A 319 -17.98 -7.32 14.22
CA TRP A 319 -18.62 -6.45 13.24
C TRP A 319 -19.74 -7.17 12.51
N THR A 320 -20.81 -6.43 12.24
CA THR A 320 -21.91 -6.84 11.37
C THR A 320 -21.89 -6.00 10.11
N GLY A 321 -22.24 -6.62 8.99
CA GLY A 321 -22.31 -5.94 7.71
C GLY A 321 -23.30 -6.59 6.75
N THR A 322 -23.54 -5.90 5.64
CA THR A 322 -24.40 -6.38 4.56
C THR A 322 -23.59 -6.52 3.29
N LYS A 323 -23.85 -7.60 2.55
CA LYS A 323 -23.23 -7.84 1.24
C LYS A 323 -24.15 -7.37 0.12
N SER A 324 -23.63 -6.54 -0.77
CA SER A 324 -24.23 -6.18 -2.06
C SER A 324 -23.26 -6.56 -3.17
N ASP A 325 -23.61 -7.57 -3.98
CA ASP A 325 -22.72 -8.15 -4.98
C ASP A 325 -21.35 -8.54 -4.41
N ASN A 326 -20.28 -7.88 -4.83
CA ASN A 326 -18.90 -8.12 -4.39
C ASN A 326 -18.45 -7.16 -3.27
N LEU A 327 -19.32 -6.26 -2.79
CA LEU A 327 -19.00 -5.29 -1.76
C LEU A 327 -19.69 -5.69 -0.44
N VAL A 328 -18.92 -5.78 0.63
CA VAL A 328 -19.41 -5.89 2.00
C VAL A 328 -19.25 -4.53 2.66
N THR A 329 -20.32 -4.04 3.27
CA THR A 329 -20.31 -2.80 4.06
C THR A 329 -20.66 -3.11 5.50
N PHE A 330 -19.78 -2.76 6.43
CA PHE A 330 -19.97 -2.95 7.87
C PHE A 330 -20.59 -1.71 8.51
N ASP A 331 -21.39 -1.91 9.55
CA ASP A 331 -22.11 -0.85 10.27
C ASP A 331 -21.16 0.20 10.88
N GLY A 332 -19.90 -0.18 11.12
CA GLY A 332 -18.83 0.69 11.61
C GLY A 332 -18.21 1.63 10.57
N GLY A 333 -18.67 1.61 9.31
CA GLY A 333 -18.11 2.42 8.23
C GLY A 333 -16.81 1.86 7.64
N TYR A 334 -16.66 0.54 7.70
CA TYR A 334 -15.61 -0.21 6.99
C TYR A 334 -16.23 -0.97 5.81
N GLN A 335 -15.47 -1.20 4.76
CA GLN A 335 -15.93 -1.95 3.60
C GLN A 335 -14.86 -2.90 3.08
N ILE A 336 -15.29 -4.04 2.53
CA ILE A 336 -14.42 -5.03 1.89
C ILE A 336 -14.95 -5.27 0.48
N THR A 337 -14.08 -5.11 -0.52
CA THR A 337 -14.36 -5.45 -1.92
C THR A 337 -13.74 -6.81 -2.25
N LEU A 338 -14.57 -7.73 -2.71
CA LEU A 338 -14.21 -9.09 -3.10
C LEU A 338 -13.80 -9.14 -4.57
N LEU A 339 -12.55 -9.53 -4.81
CA LEU A 339 -11.93 -9.55 -6.12
C LEU A 339 -11.70 -11.00 -6.59
N PRO A 340 -11.52 -11.22 -7.90
CA PRO A 340 -11.15 -12.54 -8.42
C PRO A 340 -9.82 -13.04 -7.81
N GLY A 341 -9.57 -14.35 -7.92
CA GLY A 341 -8.30 -14.97 -7.50
C GLY A 341 -8.10 -15.10 -5.99
N GLY A 342 -9.19 -15.15 -5.21
CA GLY A 342 -9.10 -15.29 -3.76
C GLY A 342 -8.58 -14.02 -3.08
N ILE A 343 -8.83 -12.86 -3.67
CA ILE A 343 -8.37 -11.57 -3.14
C ILE A 343 -9.55 -10.81 -2.53
N TYR A 344 -9.31 -10.14 -1.43
CA TYR A 344 -10.16 -9.03 -1.02
C TYR A 344 -9.31 -7.83 -0.57
N MET A 345 -9.91 -6.64 -0.69
CA MET A 345 -9.29 -5.39 -0.27
C MET A 345 -10.27 -4.62 0.63
N GLY A 346 -9.80 -4.24 1.82
CA GLY A 346 -10.57 -3.61 2.87
C GLY A 346 -10.13 -2.17 3.14
N CYS A 347 -11.08 -1.28 3.37
CA CYS A 347 -10.79 0.12 3.73
C CYS A 347 -12.00 0.78 4.42
N PRO A 348 -11.83 1.95 5.07
CA PRO A 348 -12.96 2.76 5.53
C PRO A 348 -13.79 3.25 4.33
N CYS A 349 -15.10 3.39 4.51
CA CYS A 349 -15.96 3.98 3.49
C CYS A 349 -15.61 5.46 3.23
N ASP A 350 -15.17 6.17 4.29
CA ASP A 350 -14.76 7.57 4.25
C ASP A 350 -13.59 7.81 5.21
N VAL A 351 -12.40 8.02 4.64
CA VAL A 351 -11.18 8.32 5.40
C VAL A 351 -11.25 9.72 6.02
N ALA A 352 -11.83 10.70 5.33
CA ALA A 352 -11.94 12.05 5.87
C ALA A 352 -12.84 12.09 7.11
N LYS A 353 -13.87 11.24 7.18
CA LYS A 353 -14.66 11.03 8.39
C LYS A 353 -13.83 10.49 9.55
N SER A 354 -12.98 9.48 9.30
CA SER A 354 -12.07 8.93 10.33
C SER A 354 -11.15 10.01 10.90
N VAL A 355 -10.55 10.82 10.02
CA VAL A 355 -9.66 11.94 10.40
C VAL A 355 -10.44 13.02 11.17
N ALA A 356 -11.61 13.43 10.68
CA ALA A 356 -12.45 14.44 11.33
C ALA A 356 -12.91 14.01 12.73
N GLU A 357 -13.13 12.71 12.93
CA GLU A 357 -13.49 12.13 14.22
C GLU A 357 -12.28 11.77 15.10
N SER A 358 -11.05 12.11 14.68
CA SER A 358 -9.81 11.77 15.37
C SER A 358 -9.67 10.28 15.67
N LYS A 359 -10.03 9.44 14.70
CA LYS A 359 -9.95 7.98 14.78
C LYS A 359 -8.85 7.46 13.87
N SER A 360 -8.05 6.54 14.40
CA SER A 360 -7.21 5.68 13.57
C SER A 360 -8.05 4.84 12.61
N PHE A 361 -7.47 4.49 11.48
CA PHE A 361 -8.07 3.63 10.49
C PHE A 361 -7.03 2.71 9.87
N HIS A 362 -7.45 1.75 9.05
CA HIS A 362 -6.54 0.82 8.39
C HIS A 362 -7.01 0.45 6.99
N LEU A 363 -6.06 0.07 6.14
CA LEU A 363 -6.30 -0.55 4.85
C LEU A 363 -5.86 -2.01 4.93
N GLU A 364 -6.56 -2.90 4.24
CA GLU A 364 -6.33 -4.34 4.31
C GLU A 364 -6.21 -4.93 2.91
N PHE A 365 -5.24 -5.81 2.73
CA PHE A 365 -5.12 -6.66 1.56
C PHE A 365 -5.07 -8.11 2.03
N CYS A 366 -5.93 -8.96 1.48
CA CYS A 366 -5.91 -10.40 1.72
C CYS A 366 -5.74 -11.16 0.42
N TRP A 367 -4.96 -12.23 0.48
CA TRP A 367 -4.82 -13.19 -0.60
C TRP A 367 -4.92 -14.62 -0.07
N LEU A 368 -5.95 -15.33 -0.51
CA LEU A 368 -6.13 -16.76 -0.35
C LEU A 368 -5.30 -17.47 -1.42
N GLU A 369 -4.09 -17.87 -1.05
CA GLU A 369 -3.12 -18.49 -1.97
C GLU A 369 -3.56 -19.89 -2.39
N SER A 370 -4.08 -20.67 -1.43
CA SER A 370 -4.65 -21.99 -1.68
C SER A 370 -5.85 -22.24 -0.76
N PRO A 371 -6.75 -23.20 -1.09
CA PRO A 371 -7.91 -23.49 -0.26
C PRO A 371 -7.51 -23.74 1.20
N GLY A 372 -8.09 -22.95 2.11
CA GLY A 372 -7.82 -23.05 3.53
C GLY A 372 -6.51 -22.42 4.01
N LYS A 373 -5.76 -21.68 3.17
CA LYS A 373 -4.57 -20.92 3.57
C LYS A 373 -4.60 -19.52 2.99
N ARG A 374 -4.55 -18.50 3.85
CA ARG A 374 -4.53 -17.11 3.43
C ARG A 374 -3.47 -16.29 4.15
N GLN A 375 -3.02 -15.25 3.47
CA GLN A 375 -2.17 -14.21 4.00
C GLN A 375 -2.94 -12.89 4.01
N ARG A 376 -2.77 -12.08 5.06
CA ARG A 376 -3.33 -10.72 5.11
C ARG A 376 -2.24 -9.73 5.47
N LEU A 377 -2.35 -8.53 4.92
CA LEU A 377 -1.49 -7.41 5.24
C LEU A 377 -2.35 -6.19 5.53
N VAL A 378 -2.27 -5.72 6.76
CA VAL A 378 -3.02 -4.57 7.26
C VAL A 378 -2.06 -3.40 7.43
N ARG A 379 -2.40 -2.25 6.85
CA ARG A 379 -1.68 -1.00 6.97
C ARG A 379 -2.44 -0.04 7.87
N THR A 380 -1.87 0.33 9.00
CA THR A 380 -2.55 1.14 10.03
C THR A 380 -2.12 2.59 9.97
N TYR A 381 -3.10 3.48 10.04
CA TYR A 381 -2.93 4.93 10.00
C TYR A 381 -3.37 5.56 11.32
N ASP A 382 -2.66 6.61 11.72
CA ASP A 382 -3.08 7.44 12.84
C ASP A 382 -4.21 8.41 12.45
N VAL A 383 -4.57 9.28 13.38
CA VAL A 383 -5.65 10.26 13.25
C VAL A 383 -5.37 11.35 12.21
N GLU A 384 -4.12 11.50 11.77
CA GLU A 384 -3.70 12.48 10.75
C GLU A 384 -3.52 11.84 9.37
N GLY A 385 -3.75 10.53 9.26
CA GLY A 385 -3.54 9.78 8.02
C GLY A 385 -2.07 9.46 7.73
N LEU A 386 -1.21 9.46 8.75
CA LEU A 386 0.16 8.95 8.65
C LEU A 386 0.18 7.45 8.96
N ALA A 387 0.88 6.67 8.14
CA ALA A 387 1.03 5.24 8.39
C ALA A 387 1.98 5.00 9.57
N VAL A 388 1.49 4.35 10.63
CA VAL A 388 2.23 4.14 11.89
C VAL A 388 2.74 2.70 12.06
N SER A 389 2.05 1.74 11.46
CA SER A 389 2.45 0.33 11.52
C SER A 389 1.90 -0.49 10.35
N SER A 390 2.40 -1.70 10.23
CA SER A 390 1.81 -2.74 9.39
C SER A 390 1.70 -4.02 10.19
N THR A 391 0.69 -4.84 9.90
CA THR A 391 0.47 -6.13 10.54
C THR A 391 0.32 -7.19 9.46
N TYR A 392 1.22 -8.16 9.47
CA TYR A 392 1.15 -9.35 8.62
C TYR A 392 0.40 -10.45 9.36
N PHE A 393 -0.41 -11.22 8.64
CA PHE A 393 -1.12 -12.39 9.13
C PHE A 393 -0.87 -13.57 8.21
N TYR A 394 -0.68 -14.74 8.82
CA TYR A 394 -0.79 -16.04 8.14
C TYR A 394 -1.83 -16.88 8.87
N GLU A 395 -2.85 -17.33 8.15
CA GLU A 395 -4.02 -17.99 8.73
C GLU A 395 -4.41 -19.25 7.93
N THR A 396 -4.85 -20.28 8.65
CA THR A 396 -5.39 -21.52 8.11
C THR A 396 -6.83 -21.71 8.54
N LEU A 397 -7.67 -22.23 7.64
CA LEU A 397 -9.06 -22.58 7.92
C LEU A 397 -9.12 -23.81 8.84
N GLU A 398 -9.97 -23.76 9.87
CA GLU A 398 -10.22 -24.84 10.83
C GLU A 398 -11.40 -25.73 10.44
#